data_AF-A0A0B6ENV1-F1
#
_entry.id   AF-A0A0B6ENV1-F1
#
_cell.length_a   1.000
_cell.length_b   1.000
_cell.length_c   1.000
_cell.angle_alpha   90.00
_cell.angle_beta   90.00
_cell.angle_gamma   90.00
#
_symmetry.space_group_name_H-M   'P 1'
#
loop_
_entity.id
_entity.type
_entity.pdbx_description
1 polymer ?
#
loop_
_entity_poly.entity_id
_entity_poly.type
_entity_poly.pdbx_seq_one_letter_code
_entity_poly.pdbx_strand_id
1 'polypeptide(L)'
;MNALTGFISAITNTFKSATGTGLDIIATTPLPAMIAEDLLKHDLIPATRTDIEETYAALAGDFPREGDLAEVELFLHSFGWLA
;
A
#
# COMPACT_ATOMS: atom_id res chain seq x y z
N MET A 1 9.31 17.23 -3.91
CA MET A 1 8.08 17.25 -3.08
C MET A 1 6.80 17.16 -3.94
N ASN A 2 6.75 16.32 -4.99
CA ASN A 2 5.56 16.16 -5.85
C ASN A 2 5.12 14.68 -6.02
N ALA A 3 5.93 13.72 -5.58
CA ALA A 3 5.62 12.29 -5.72
C ALA A 3 4.54 11.84 -4.71
N LEU A 4 4.60 12.36 -3.48
CA LEU A 4 3.75 11.96 -2.37
C LEU A 4 2.28 12.41 -2.58
N THR A 5 2.06 13.58 -3.18
CA THR A 5 0.73 14.08 -3.57
C THR A 5 0.14 13.31 -4.75
N GLY A 6 0.97 12.91 -5.72
CA GLY A 6 0.56 12.05 -6.82
C GLY A 6 0.15 10.65 -6.34
N PHE A 7 0.91 10.11 -5.39
CA PHE A 7 0.64 8.82 -4.77
C PHE A 7 -0.65 8.79 -3.95
N ILE A 8 -0.88 9.78 -3.07
CA ILE A 8 -2.14 9.90 -2.30
C ILE A 8 -3.34 10.05 -3.25
N SER A 9 -3.18 10.79 -4.35
CA SER A 9 -4.24 10.95 -5.36
C SER A 9 -4.51 9.63 -6.12
N ALA A 10 -3.47 8.85 -6.41
CA ALA A 10 -3.59 7.55 -7.08
C ALA A 10 -4.24 6.50 -6.16
N ILE A 11 -3.82 6.43 -4.89
CA ILE A 11 -4.48 5.65 -3.83
C ILE A 11 -5.96 6.04 -3.76
N THR A 12 -6.24 7.33 -3.56
CA THR A 12 -7.61 7.82 -3.41
C THR A 12 -8.48 7.44 -4.60
N ASN A 13 -7.96 7.52 -5.82
CA ASN A 13 -8.68 7.11 -7.02
C ASN A 13 -8.87 5.58 -7.14
N THR A 14 -7.85 4.77 -6.82
CA THR A 14 -7.97 3.31 -6.82
C THR A 14 -9.00 2.84 -5.80
N PHE A 15 -8.99 3.38 -4.59
CA PHE A 15 -9.98 3.03 -3.55
C PHE A 15 -11.38 3.54 -3.90
N LYS A 16 -11.49 4.75 -4.47
CA LYS A 16 -12.76 5.29 -4.98
C LYS A 16 -13.35 4.45 -6.12
N SER A 17 -12.50 3.78 -6.90
CA SER A 17 -12.96 2.90 -7.98
C SER A 17 -13.26 1.47 -7.51
N ALA A 18 -12.62 0.99 -6.44
CA ALA A 18 -12.82 -0.36 -5.90
C ALA A 18 -14.00 -0.48 -4.92
N THR A 19 -14.46 0.62 -4.31
CA THR A 19 -15.56 0.59 -3.33
C THR A 19 -16.70 1.54 -3.72
N GLY A 20 -17.79 0.96 -4.25
CA GLY A 20 -19.02 1.65 -4.66
C GLY A 20 -19.86 2.26 -3.53
N THR A 21 -19.25 2.65 -2.41
CA THR A 21 -19.90 3.31 -1.26
C THR A 21 -18.96 4.37 -0.70
N GLY A 22 -18.87 5.49 -1.41
CA GLY A 22 -18.17 6.68 -0.91
C GLY A 22 -18.91 7.24 0.31
N LEU A 23 -18.15 7.56 1.36
CA LEU A 23 -18.41 8.47 2.48
C LEU A 23 -18.31 7.88 3.90
N ASP A 24 -18.28 6.56 4.11
CA ASP A 24 -18.16 6.01 5.48
C ASP A 24 -16.75 5.50 5.84
N ILE A 25 -15.84 5.37 4.86
CA ILE A 25 -14.43 5.00 5.10
C ILE A 25 -13.58 6.28 5.19
N ILE A 26 -13.97 7.20 6.08
CA ILE A 26 -13.09 8.29 6.51
C ILE A 26 -12.59 7.93 7.91
N ALA A 27 -11.61 7.03 8.02
CA ALA A 27 -10.89 6.87 9.28
C ALA A 27 -9.55 6.12 9.16
N THR A 28 -9.39 5.18 8.23
CA THR A 28 -8.21 4.31 8.26
C THR A 28 -7.58 4.25 6.88
N THR A 29 -6.37 4.80 6.73
CA THR A 29 -5.55 4.53 5.56
C THR A 29 -5.37 3.02 5.46
N PRO A 30 -5.76 2.39 4.35
CA PRO A 30 -5.62 0.94 4.19
C PRO A 30 -4.14 0.57 4.30
N LEU A 31 -3.84 -0.48 5.08
CA LEU A 31 -2.47 -0.92 5.35
C LEU A 31 -1.61 -1.15 4.09
N PRO A 32 -2.15 -1.69 2.97
CA PRO A 32 -1.41 -1.77 1.71
C PRO A 32 -0.92 -0.43 1.17
N ALA A 33 -1.72 0.64 1.35
CA ALA A 33 -1.34 1.98 0.92
C ALA A 33 -0.25 2.56 1.83
N MET A 34 -0.31 2.30 3.14
CA MET A 34 0.74 2.71 4.08
C MET A 34 2.07 2.01 3.78
N ILE A 35 2.03 0.72 3.49
CA ILE A 35 3.21 -0.07 3.13
C ILE A 35 3.81 0.44 1.83
N ALA A 36 2.99 0.65 0.80
CA ALA A 36 3.46 1.20 -0.46
C ALA A 36 4.05 2.62 -0.30
N GLU A 37 3.52 3.44 0.61
CA GLU A 37 4.08 4.75 0.93
C GLU A 37 5.48 4.64 1.57
N ASP A 38 5.63 3.73 2.52
CA ASP A 38 6.88 3.54 3.26
C ASP A 38 7.98 2.94 2.36
N LEU A 39 7.63 1.93 1.54
CA LEU A 39 8.50 1.38 0.50
C LEU A 39 8.99 2.46 -0.47
N LEU A 40 8.10 3.38 -0.90
CA LEU A 40 8.48 4.50 -1.75
C LEU A 40 9.41 5.49 -1.04
N LYS A 41 9.16 5.78 0.24
CA LYS A 41 10.02 6.68 1.04
C LYS A 41 11.42 6.11 1.24
N HIS A 42 11.53 4.79 1.35
CA HIS A 42 12.79 4.08 1.50
C HIS A 42 13.47 3.72 0.17
N ASP A 43 12.90 4.13 -0.96
CA ASP A 43 13.40 3.84 -2.32
C ASP A 43 13.55 2.32 -2.58
N LEU A 44 12.65 1.53 -1.97
CA LEU A 44 12.58 0.07 -2.06
C LEU A 44 11.64 -0.37 -3.19
N ILE A 45 11.45 0.45 -4.23
CA ILE A 45 10.64 0.11 -5.38
C ILE A 45 11.56 -0.15 -6.58
N PRO A 46 11.42 -1.30 -7.27
CA PRO A 46 10.42 -2.33 -7.08
C PRO A 46 10.65 -3.17 -5.81
N ALA A 47 9.58 -3.37 -5.04
CA ALA A 47 9.61 -4.01 -3.73
C ALA A 47 9.56 -5.53 -3.86
N THR A 48 10.41 -6.20 -3.10
CA THR A 48 10.38 -7.66 -2.96
C THR A 48 9.39 -8.06 -1.87
N ARG A 49 9.01 -9.34 -1.87
CA ARG A 49 8.18 -9.91 -0.81
C ARG A 49 8.76 -9.68 0.59
N THR A 50 10.08 -9.75 0.74
CA THR A 50 10.76 -9.49 2.01
C THR A 50 10.63 -8.03 2.42
N ASP A 51 10.78 -7.08 1.50
CA ASP A 51 10.60 -5.65 1.80
C ASP A 51 9.16 -5.36 2.27
N ILE A 52 8.17 -6.02 1.64
CA ILE A 52 6.77 -5.92 2.03
C ILE A 52 6.56 -6.49 3.44
N GLU A 53 7.11 -7.67 3.73
CA GLU A 53 7.00 -8.32 5.04
C GLU A 53 7.64 -7.48 6.15
N GLU A 54 8.84 -6.93 5.92
CA GLU A 54 9.54 -6.06 6.86
C GLU A 54 8.77 -4.76 7.11
N THR A 55 8.28 -4.12 6.04
CA THR A 55 7.50 -2.89 6.13
C THR A 55 6.15 -3.13 6.82
N TYR A 56 5.51 -4.26 6.52
CA TYR A 56 4.27 -4.67 7.19
C TYR A 56 4.52 -4.86 8.68
N ALA A 57 5.56 -5.60 9.05
CA ALA A 57 5.91 -5.82 10.46
C ALA A 57 6.25 -4.51 11.18
N ALA A 58 6.91 -3.57 10.51
CA ALA A 58 7.22 -2.25 11.05
C ALA A 58 5.97 -1.39 11.30
N LEU A 59 4.96 -1.48 10.42
CA LEU A 59 3.74 -0.66 10.49
C LEU A 59 2.63 -1.29 11.35
N ALA A 60 2.42 -2.60 11.23
CA ALA A 60 1.38 -3.33 11.94
C ALA A 60 1.84 -3.84 13.32
N GLY A 61 3.16 -3.90 13.55
CA GLY A 61 3.74 -4.49 14.76
C GLY A 61 3.61 -6.00 14.87
N ASP A 62 3.15 -6.66 13.80
CA ASP A 62 2.99 -8.12 13.68
C ASP A 62 3.34 -8.56 12.25
N PHE A 63 3.71 -9.82 12.09
CA PHE A 63 4.01 -10.37 10.76
C PHE A 63 2.72 -10.51 9.93
N PRO A 64 2.77 -10.17 8.63
CA PRO A 64 1.62 -10.36 7.75
C PRO A 64 1.22 -11.83 7.68
N ARG A 65 -0.09 -12.10 7.68
CA ARG A 65 -0.59 -13.42 7.29
C ARG A 65 -0.57 -13.52 5.77
N GLU A 66 -0.61 -14.73 5.24
CA GLU A 66 -0.61 -14.95 3.78
C GLU A 66 -1.72 -14.17 3.06
N GLY A 67 -2.91 -14.04 3.67
CA GLY A 67 -4.01 -13.26 3.11
C GLY A 67 -3.73 -11.76 3.06
N ASP A 68 -3.12 -11.21 4.12
CA ASP A 68 -2.79 -9.78 4.19
C ASP A 68 -1.65 -9.45 3.21
N LEU A 69 -0.67 -10.34 3.09
CA LEU A 69 0.43 -10.18 2.15
C LEU A 69 -0.06 -10.18 0.69
N ALA A 70 -0.99 -11.07 0.35
CA ALA A 70 -1.57 -11.15 -0.98
C ALA A 70 -2.30 -9.86 -1.38
N GLU A 71 -2.97 -9.18 -0.43
CA GLU A 71 -3.59 -7.87 -0.69
C GLU A 71 -2.56 -6.79 -1.01
N VAL A 72 -1.44 -6.77 -0.28
CA VAL A 72 -0.36 -5.80 -0.51
C VAL A 72 0.38 -6.07 -1.82
N GLU A 73 0.68 -7.33 -2.12
CA GLU A 73 1.29 -7.75 -3.38
C GLU A 73 0.40 -7.39 -4.57
N LEU A 74 -0.92 -7.64 -4.49
CA LEU A 74 -1.87 -7.29 -5.54
C LEU A 74 -1.93 -5.76 -5.75
N PHE A 75 -1.91 -5.01 -4.65
CA PHE A 75 -1.88 -3.55 -4.67
C PHE A 75 -0.62 -3.04 -5.36
N LEU A 76 0.58 -3.47 -4.93
CA LEU A 76 1.86 -3.08 -5.53
C LEU A 76 1.98 -3.52 -6.99
N HIS A 77 1.48 -4.71 -7.33
CA HIS A 77 1.40 -5.19 -8.70
C HIS A 77 0.55 -4.26 -9.59
N SER A 78 -0.54 -3.70 -9.06
CA SER A 78 -1.37 -2.74 -9.82
C SER A 78 -0.64 -1.45 -10.19
N PHE A 79 0.42 -1.08 -9.45
CA PHE A 79 1.29 0.06 -9.75
C PHE A 79 2.56 -0.32 -10.51
N GLY A 80 2.81 -1.61 -10.76
CA GLY A 80 4.05 -2.10 -11.33
C GLY A 80 5.24 -1.93 -10.37
N TRP A 81 4.98 -1.96 -9.06
CA TRP A 81 5.97 -1.74 -8.01
C TRP A 81 6.46 -3.03 -7.36
N LEU A 82 6.04 -4.18 -7.89
CA LEU A 82 6.48 -5.50 -7.44
C LEU A 82 7.69 -5.95 -8.30
N ALA A 83 8.75 -6.44 -7.65
CA ALA A 83 9.98 -6.92 -8.28
C ALA A 83 9.89 -8.34 -8.85
#